data_AF-A0A7W1XDL6-F1
#
_entry.id   AF-A0A7W1XDL6-F1
#
_cell.length_a   1.000
_cell.length_b   1.000
_cell.length_c   1.000
_cell.angle_alpha   90.00
_cell.angle_beta   90.00
_cell.angle_gamma   90.00
#
_symmetry.space_group_name_H-M   'P 1'
#
loop_
_entity.id
_entity.type
_entity.pdbx_description
1 polymer ?
#
loop_
_entity_poly.entity_id
_entity_poly.type
_entity_poly.pdbx_seq_one_letter_code
_entity_poly.pdbx_strand_id
1 'polypeptide(L)'
;MGNLIITGQLDTYLVQPKPVLLHVLISRMSVSALGDFIFSLIVFLFFGQHTWIGIVKFAGALLLSMLIFVFFSVCIQSLAFYVGNVEGLVGQELIVTFATYPTDIFRGLTKVLLFTVLPAGFISYLPLGLLREVQPLFFGAALGVTALLVCGGTALFYHGLKRYGSGNMMGMRK
;
A
#
# COMPACT_ATOMS: atom_id res chain seq x y z
N MET A 1 -9.12 -6.96 3.19
CA MET A 1 -9.43 -6.26 4.46
C MET A 1 -10.84 -5.69 4.45
N GLY A 2 -11.24 -4.87 3.47
CA GLY A 2 -12.59 -4.25 3.43
C GLY A 2 -13.73 -5.25 3.61
N ASN A 3 -13.71 -6.37 2.89
CA ASN A 3 -14.72 -7.43 3.00
C ASN A 3 -14.77 -8.07 4.42
N LEU A 4 -13.62 -8.23 5.13
CA LEU A 4 -13.62 -8.73 6.52
C LEU A 4 -14.34 -7.78 7.48
N ILE A 5 -14.26 -6.47 7.23
CA ILE A 5 -14.94 -5.45 8.02
C ILE A 5 -16.46 -5.56 7.77
N ILE A 6 -16.86 -5.67 6.51
CA ILE A 6 -18.27 -5.72 6.09
C ILE A 6 -18.95 -7.01 6.58
N THR A 7 -18.26 -8.14 6.52
CA THR A 7 -18.79 -9.47 6.91
C THR A 7 -18.68 -9.77 8.40
N GLY A 8 -18.10 -8.87 9.21
CA GLY A 8 -17.91 -9.08 10.64
C GLY A 8 -16.78 -10.04 11.01
N GLN A 9 -16.05 -10.58 10.04
CA GLN A 9 -14.97 -11.55 10.28
C GLN A 9 -13.71 -10.93 10.91
N LEU A 10 -13.67 -9.60 11.05
CA LEU A 10 -12.59 -8.91 11.74
C LEU A 10 -12.50 -9.32 13.23
N ASP A 11 -13.60 -9.77 13.83
CA ASP A 11 -13.69 -10.21 15.23
C ASP A 11 -12.70 -11.33 15.54
N THR A 12 -12.48 -12.27 14.61
CA THR A 12 -11.54 -13.39 14.77
C THR A 12 -10.09 -12.90 14.94
N TYR A 13 -9.76 -11.74 14.38
CA TYR A 13 -8.44 -11.13 14.52
C TYR A 13 -8.28 -10.33 15.81
N LEU A 14 -9.39 -9.84 16.39
CA LEU A 14 -9.38 -9.03 17.62
C LEU A 14 -9.16 -9.85 18.90
N VAL A 15 -9.51 -11.13 18.89
CA VAL A 15 -9.33 -12.04 20.04
C VAL A 15 -7.86 -12.43 20.25
N GLN A 16 -7.01 -12.22 19.24
CA GLN A 16 -5.59 -12.58 19.32
C GLN A 16 -4.77 -11.42 19.90
N PRO A 17 -3.79 -11.66 20.79
CA PRO A 17 -2.94 -10.63 21.37
C PRO A 17 -1.84 -10.18 20.40
N LYS A 18 -2.22 -9.82 19.17
CA LYS A 18 -1.32 -9.40 18.09
C LYS A 18 -1.80 -8.07 17.50
N PRO A 19 -0.90 -7.23 16.96
CA PRO A 19 -1.30 -6.02 16.25
C PRO A 19 -2.23 -6.37 15.07
N VAL A 20 -3.49 -5.94 15.17
CA VAL A 20 -4.57 -6.37 14.26
C VAL A 20 -4.25 -6.02 12.81
N LEU A 21 -3.79 -4.79 12.53
CA LEU A 21 -3.49 -4.34 11.17
C LEU A 21 -2.42 -5.22 10.52
N LEU A 22 -1.30 -5.42 11.20
CA LEU A 22 -0.20 -6.24 10.71
C LEU A 22 -0.64 -7.69 10.50
N HIS A 23 -1.39 -8.24 11.45
CA HIS A 23 -1.87 -9.62 11.36
C HIS A 23 -2.81 -9.81 10.17
N VAL A 24 -3.73 -8.88 9.91
CA VAL A 24 -4.62 -8.91 8.75
C VAL A 24 -3.83 -8.78 7.44
N LEU A 25 -2.86 -7.87 7.38
CA LEU A 25 -2.02 -7.67 6.19
C LEU A 25 -1.24 -8.94 5.83
N ILE A 26 -0.59 -9.57 6.80
CA ILE A 26 0.17 -10.81 6.57
C ILE A 26 -0.78 -11.96 6.20
N SER A 27 -1.89 -12.13 6.94
CA SER A 27 -2.84 -13.22 6.72
C SER A 27 -3.52 -13.15 5.35
N ARG A 28 -3.58 -11.97 4.72
CA ARG A 28 -4.25 -11.75 3.43
C ARG A 28 -3.27 -11.37 2.32
N MET A 29 -1.97 -11.56 2.53
CA MET A 29 -0.99 -11.39 1.47
C MET A 29 -1.27 -12.42 0.35
N SER A 30 -1.34 -11.96 -0.90
CA SER A 30 -1.59 -12.84 -2.03
C SER A 30 -0.32 -13.60 -2.45
N VAL A 31 -0.50 -14.78 -3.03
CA VAL A 31 0.61 -15.56 -3.60
C VAL A 31 1.27 -14.79 -4.76
N SER A 32 0.48 -14.03 -5.53
CA SER A 32 1.01 -13.16 -6.58
C SER A 32 1.98 -12.11 -6.04
N ALA A 33 1.63 -11.42 -4.94
CA ALA A 33 2.51 -10.40 -4.35
C ALA A 33 3.83 -10.99 -3.84
N LEU A 34 3.80 -12.22 -3.31
CA LEU A 34 5.02 -12.97 -2.99
C LEU A 34 5.82 -13.30 -4.24
N GLY A 35 5.15 -13.72 -5.31
CA GLY A 35 5.76 -13.97 -6.61
C GLY A 35 6.47 -12.74 -7.17
N ASP A 36 5.82 -11.58 -7.15
CA ASP A 36 6.38 -10.30 -7.62
C ASP A 36 7.61 -9.89 -6.81
N PHE A 37 7.56 -10.07 -5.49
CA PHE A 37 8.70 -9.81 -4.61
C PHE A 37 9.89 -10.71 -4.93
N ILE A 38 9.67 -12.03 -5.02
CA ILE A 38 10.73 -13.01 -5.36
C ILE A 38 11.28 -12.73 -6.77
N PHE A 39 10.39 -12.45 -7.73
CA PHE A 39 10.76 -12.13 -9.10
C PHE A 39 11.65 -10.88 -9.15
N SER A 40 11.31 -9.83 -8.40
CA SER A 40 12.13 -8.62 -8.32
C SER A 40 13.54 -8.90 -7.78
N LEU A 41 13.65 -9.80 -6.80
CA LEU A 41 14.94 -10.22 -6.23
C LEU A 41 15.77 -11.00 -7.24
N ILE A 42 15.14 -11.91 -8.00
CA ILE A 42 15.80 -12.66 -9.07
C ILE A 42 16.31 -11.70 -10.15
N VAL A 43 15.47 -10.76 -10.61
CA VAL A 43 15.87 -9.76 -11.62
C VAL A 43 17.07 -8.94 -11.12
N PHE A 44 17.05 -8.50 -9.87
CA PHE A 44 18.19 -7.79 -9.28
C PHE A 44 19.45 -8.66 -9.16
N LEU A 45 19.30 -9.96 -8.88
CA LEU A 45 20.44 -10.87 -8.80
C LEU A 45 21.14 -11.05 -10.16
N PHE A 46 20.41 -11.02 -11.27
CA PHE A 46 20.98 -11.20 -12.61
C PHE A 46 21.42 -9.89 -13.28
N PHE A 47 20.68 -8.81 -13.07
CA PHE A 47 20.85 -7.54 -13.82
C PHE A 47 21.18 -6.34 -12.92
N GLY A 48 21.13 -6.51 -11.60
CA GLY A 48 21.34 -5.44 -10.64
C GLY A 48 22.81 -5.09 -10.43
N GLN A 49 23.03 -3.89 -9.90
CA GLN A 49 24.36 -3.46 -9.51
C GLN A 49 24.73 -4.02 -8.13
N HIS A 50 25.57 -5.04 -8.06
CA HIS A 50 25.97 -5.72 -6.81
C HIS A 50 26.94 -4.94 -5.91
N THR A 51 27.14 -3.65 -6.17
CA THR A 51 27.85 -2.77 -5.24
C THR A 51 27.02 -2.54 -3.97
N TRP A 52 27.67 -2.27 -2.83
CA TRP A 52 26.97 -1.94 -1.58
C TRP A 52 25.92 -0.83 -1.76
N ILE A 53 26.27 0.23 -2.48
CA ILE A 53 25.35 1.34 -2.80
C ILE A 53 24.18 0.88 -3.67
N GLY A 54 24.43 0.04 -4.68
CA GLY A 54 23.40 -0.50 -5.56
C GLY A 54 22.38 -1.36 -4.81
N ILE A 55 22.85 -2.20 -3.87
CA ILE A 55 22.00 -3.02 -3.00
C ILE A 55 21.13 -2.15 -2.09
N VAL A 56 21.71 -1.13 -1.45
CA VAL A 56 20.96 -0.20 -0.59
C VAL A 56 19.90 0.56 -1.38
N LYS A 57 20.23 1.04 -2.59
CA LYS A 57 19.27 1.70 -3.50
C LYS A 57 18.13 0.79 -3.88
N PHE A 58 18.43 -0.46 -4.27
CA PHE A 58 17.43 -1.45 -4.63
C PHE A 58 16.50 -1.78 -3.45
N ALA A 59 17.07 -2.10 -2.29
CA ALA A 59 16.31 -2.40 -1.09
C ALA A 59 15.41 -1.23 -0.66
N GLY A 60 15.95 -0.01 -0.69
CA GLY A 60 15.19 1.21 -0.38
C GLY A 60 14.05 1.45 -1.37
N ALA A 61 14.30 1.31 -2.67
CA ALA A 61 13.26 1.50 -3.68
C ALA A 61 12.15 0.44 -3.58
N LEU A 62 12.54 -0.83 -3.40
CA LEU A 62 11.61 -1.94 -3.22
C LEU A 62 10.72 -1.74 -1.99
N LEU A 63 11.33 -1.37 -0.86
CA LEU A 63 10.61 -1.12 0.39
C LEU A 63 9.65 0.06 0.29
N LEU A 64 10.08 1.18 -0.30
CA LEU A 64 9.24 2.36 -0.46
C LEU A 64 8.06 2.10 -1.40
N SER A 65 8.30 1.49 -2.57
CA SER A 65 7.21 1.12 -3.49
C SER A 65 6.21 0.16 -2.83
N MET A 66 6.69 -0.83 -2.08
CA MET A 66 5.85 -1.76 -1.33
C MET A 66 5.00 -1.04 -0.28
N LEU A 67 5.61 -0.17 0.55
CA LEU A 67 4.90 0.57 1.60
C LEU A 67 3.84 1.50 1.02
N ILE A 68 4.15 2.24 -0.04
CA ILE A 68 3.19 3.12 -0.72
C ILE A 68 1.98 2.30 -1.20
N PHE A 69 2.22 1.19 -1.91
CA PHE A 69 1.14 0.35 -2.43
C PHE A 69 0.27 -0.25 -1.31
N VAL A 70 0.90 -0.82 -0.28
CA VAL A 70 0.20 -1.46 0.84
C VAL A 70 -0.61 -0.44 1.63
N PHE A 71 -0.02 0.68 2.04
CA PHE A 71 -0.70 1.64 2.90
C PHE A 71 -1.73 2.50 2.16
N PHE A 72 -1.56 2.73 0.86
CA PHE A 72 -2.63 3.27 0.04
C PHE A 72 -3.84 2.32 -0.01
N SER A 73 -3.59 1.02 -0.20
CA SER A 73 -4.63 -0.01 -0.15
C SER A 73 -5.31 -0.10 1.23
N VAL A 74 -4.55 0.08 2.32
CA VAL A 74 -5.08 0.15 3.70
C VAL A 74 -6.01 1.35 3.87
N CYS A 75 -5.64 2.51 3.34
CA CYS A 75 -6.48 3.71 3.40
C CYS A 75 -7.85 3.44 2.75
N ILE A 76 -7.86 2.99 1.49
CA ILE A 76 -9.09 2.70 0.75
C ILE A 76 -9.93 1.64 1.48
N GLN A 77 -9.32 0.54 1.90
CA GLN A 77 -10.07 -0.54 2.54
C GLN A 77 -10.57 -0.18 3.94
N SER A 78 -9.94 0.76 4.63
CA SER A 78 -10.40 1.26 5.93
C SER A 78 -11.61 2.18 5.81
N LEU A 79 -11.93 2.72 4.62
CA LEU A 79 -13.20 3.43 4.40
C LEU A 79 -14.42 2.51 4.62
N ALA A 80 -14.24 1.18 4.55
CA ALA A 80 -15.30 0.21 4.83
C ALA A 80 -15.91 0.38 6.23
N PHE A 81 -15.13 0.87 7.20
CA PHE A 81 -15.61 1.19 8.54
C PHE A 81 -16.67 2.31 8.58
N TYR A 82 -16.75 3.15 7.54
CA TYR A 82 -17.58 4.35 7.52
C TYR A 82 -18.70 4.24 6.48
N VAL A 83 -18.38 3.77 5.28
CA VAL A 83 -19.29 3.77 4.12
C VAL A 83 -19.89 2.38 3.86
N GLY A 84 -19.36 1.33 4.50
CA GLY A 84 -19.80 -0.05 4.26
C GLY A 84 -19.12 -0.65 3.04
N ASN A 85 -19.89 -0.97 1.99
CA ASN A 85 -19.32 -1.65 0.83
C ASN A 85 -18.33 -0.75 0.06
N VAL A 86 -17.05 -1.14 0.09
CA VAL A 86 -15.97 -0.50 -0.67
C VAL A 86 -15.55 -1.30 -1.90
N GLU A 87 -16.23 -2.40 -2.22
CA GLU A 87 -16.05 -3.12 -3.47
C GLU A 87 -16.40 -2.17 -4.64
N GLY A 88 -15.37 -1.65 -5.31
CA GLY A 88 -15.50 -0.71 -6.44
C GLY A 88 -14.93 0.70 -6.21
N LEU A 89 -14.56 1.07 -4.97
CA LEU A 89 -14.07 2.42 -4.60
C LEU A 89 -12.58 2.64 -4.96
N VAL A 90 -12.15 2.21 -6.17
CA VAL A 90 -10.76 1.98 -6.64
C VAL A 90 -10.31 0.55 -6.35
N GLY A 91 -10.52 -0.35 -7.33
CA GLY A 91 -10.02 -1.71 -7.28
C GLY A 91 -8.49 -1.75 -7.35
N GLN A 92 -7.87 -2.73 -6.69
CA GLN A 92 -6.42 -2.97 -6.78
C GLN A 92 -5.96 -3.05 -8.25
N GLU A 93 -6.80 -3.61 -9.11
CA GLU A 93 -6.62 -3.68 -10.57
C GLU A 93 -6.38 -2.32 -11.23
N LEU A 94 -7.07 -1.26 -10.79
CA LEU A 94 -6.91 0.07 -11.37
C LEU A 94 -5.52 0.64 -11.05
N ILE A 95 -5.05 0.44 -9.81
CA ILE A 95 -3.71 0.86 -9.37
C ILE A 95 -2.64 0.10 -10.14
N VAL A 96 -2.77 -1.22 -10.24
CA VAL A 96 -1.83 -2.09 -10.98
C VAL A 96 -1.78 -1.70 -12.46
N THR A 97 -2.94 -1.44 -13.07
CA THR A 97 -3.04 -0.99 -14.46
C THR A 97 -2.25 0.30 -14.65
N PHE A 98 -2.54 1.34 -13.87
CA PHE A 98 -1.85 2.62 -13.99
C PHE A 98 -0.36 2.56 -13.61
N ALA A 99 0.04 1.67 -12.70
CA ALA A 99 1.44 1.47 -12.35
C ALA A 99 2.23 0.73 -13.44
N THR A 100 1.58 -0.04 -14.31
CA THR A 100 2.27 -0.76 -15.39
C THR A 100 2.52 0.13 -16.61
N TYR A 101 1.78 1.25 -16.74
CA TYR A 101 1.98 2.19 -17.84
C TYR A 101 3.17 3.13 -17.61
N PRO A 102 4.01 3.39 -18.64
CA PRO A 102 5.17 4.25 -18.50
C PRO A 102 4.75 5.68 -18.11
N THR A 103 5.41 6.25 -17.11
CA THR A 103 5.02 7.59 -16.60
C THR A 103 5.12 8.71 -17.64
N ASP A 104 5.90 8.52 -18.71
CA ASP A 104 6.10 9.49 -19.80
C ASP A 104 4.87 9.69 -20.71
N ILE A 105 3.91 8.76 -20.71
CA ILE A 105 2.65 8.95 -21.46
C ILE A 105 1.69 9.93 -20.76
N PHE A 106 1.93 10.26 -19.48
CA PHE A 106 1.07 11.15 -18.71
C PHE A 106 1.64 12.58 -18.68
N ARG A 107 0.83 13.57 -19.07
CA ARG A 107 1.21 14.99 -19.17
C ARG A 107 0.29 15.90 -18.37
N GLY A 108 0.85 16.92 -17.72
CA GLY A 108 0.09 17.96 -17.02
C GLY A 108 -0.77 17.42 -15.86
N LEU A 109 -2.08 17.66 -15.93
CA LEU A 109 -3.07 17.29 -14.90
C LEU A 109 -3.12 15.78 -14.62
N THR A 110 -2.97 14.92 -15.64
CA THR A 110 -2.99 13.46 -15.44
C THR A 110 -1.78 12.98 -14.66
N LYS A 111 -0.61 13.61 -14.87
CA LYS A 111 0.59 13.34 -14.08
C LYS A 111 0.40 13.75 -12.63
N VAL A 112 -0.17 14.94 -12.37
CA VAL A 112 -0.48 15.36 -10.99
C VAL A 112 -1.41 14.34 -10.34
N LEU A 113 -2.52 13.96 -10.99
CA LEU A 113 -3.46 12.98 -10.46
C LEU A 113 -2.81 11.60 -10.17
N LEU A 114 -1.89 11.14 -11.02
CA LEU A 114 -1.19 9.87 -10.81
C LEU A 114 -0.21 9.88 -9.63
N PHE A 115 0.41 11.03 -9.37
CA PHE A 115 1.34 11.19 -8.26
C PHE A 115 0.62 11.59 -6.95
N THR A 116 -0.61 12.12 -7.01
CA THR A 116 -1.36 12.54 -5.81
C THR A 116 -2.50 11.60 -5.43
N VAL A 117 -3.33 11.18 -6.39
CA VAL A 117 -4.59 10.44 -6.14
C VAL A 117 -4.38 8.92 -6.17
N LEU A 118 -3.55 8.40 -7.08
CA LEU A 118 -3.37 6.95 -7.30
C LEU A 118 -2.03 6.37 -6.80
N PRO A 119 -1.17 7.19 -6.17
CA PRO A 119 0.29 7.05 -6.07
C PRO A 119 1.06 6.21 -7.11
N ALA A 120 0.47 5.83 -8.24
CA ALA A 120 1.03 4.88 -9.19
C ALA A 120 2.34 5.39 -9.80
N GLY A 121 2.43 6.72 -10.01
CA GLY A 121 3.66 7.34 -10.49
C GLY A 121 4.85 7.11 -9.57
N PHE A 122 4.64 7.10 -8.25
CA PHE A 122 5.71 6.77 -7.30
C PHE A 122 6.08 5.29 -7.38
N ILE A 123 5.10 4.39 -7.40
CA ILE A 123 5.33 2.93 -7.41
C ILE A 123 6.20 2.51 -8.61
N SER A 124 5.92 3.05 -9.80
CA SER A 124 6.62 2.70 -11.03
C SER A 124 7.94 3.44 -11.23
N TYR A 125 8.01 4.71 -10.83
CA TYR A 125 9.17 5.55 -11.06
C TYR A 125 10.24 5.41 -9.98
N LEU A 126 9.88 5.07 -8.74
CA LEU A 126 10.85 4.91 -7.64
C LEU A 126 11.97 3.92 -7.97
N PRO A 127 11.68 2.67 -8.39
CA PRO A 127 12.72 1.68 -8.66
C PRO A 127 13.67 2.16 -9.75
N LEU A 128 13.13 2.73 -10.83
CA LEU A 128 13.91 3.20 -11.97
C LEU A 128 14.74 4.44 -11.63
N GLY A 129 14.14 5.41 -10.94
CA GLY A 129 14.79 6.66 -10.56
C GLY A 129 15.94 6.44 -9.57
N LEU A 130 15.69 5.71 -8.47
CA LEU A 130 16.71 5.46 -7.45
C LEU A 130 17.90 4.63 -7.95
N LEU A 131 17.64 3.65 -8.83
CA LEU A 131 18.69 2.82 -9.40
C LEU A 131 19.55 3.58 -10.40
N ARG A 132 18.97 4.49 -11.18
CA ARG A 132 19.67 5.26 -12.21
C ARG A 132 20.39 6.47 -11.61
N GLU A 133 19.63 7.44 -11.09
CA GLU A 133 20.16 8.67 -10.48
C GLU A 133 19.25 9.14 -9.34
N VAL A 134 19.80 9.20 -8.13
CA VAL A 134 19.03 9.63 -6.96
C VAL A 134 18.81 11.14 -7.03
N GLN A 135 17.60 11.53 -7.40
CA GLN A 135 17.15 12.92 -7.32
C GLN A 135 16.69 13.22 -5.88
N PRO A 136 17.37 14.10 -5.13
CA PRO A 136 17.09 14.30 -3.71
C PRO A 136 15.66 14.79 -3.44
N LEU A 137 15.14 15.66 -4.31
CA LEU A 137 13.78 16.19 -4.19
C LEU A 137 12.73 15.09 -4.37
N PHE A 138 12.89 14.25 -5.39
CA PHE A 138 11.97 13.14 -5.65
C PHE A 138 12.00 12.10 -4.52
N PHE A 139 13.21 11.77 -4.04
CA PHE A 139 13.38 10.85 -2.92
C PHE A 139 12.76 11.40 -1.62
N GLY A 140 12.98 12.68 -1.31
CA GLY A 140 12.35 13.35 -0.18
C GLY A 140 10.81 13.36 -0.28
N ALA A 141 10.27 13.62 -1.46
CA ALA A 141 8.83 13.54 -1.71
C ALA A 141 8.29 12.11 -1.52
N ALA A 142 8.98 11.10 -2.05
CA ALA A 142 8.62 9.69 -1.87
C ALA A 142 8.58 9.29 -0.39
N LEU A 143 9.59 9.68 0.39
CA LEU A 143 9.61 9.48 1.84
C LEU A 143 8.44 10.17 2.54
N GLY A 144 8.17 11.43 2.20
CA GLY A 144 7.05 12.19 2.74
C GLY A 144 5.70 11.54 2.47
N VAL A 145 5.44 11.13 1.22
CA VAL A 145 4.21 10.42 0.83
C VAL A 145 4.11 9.08 1.56
N THR A 146 5.20 8.34 1.65
CA THR A 146 5.22 7.05 2.36
C THR A 146 4.89 7.23 3.84
N ALA A 147 5.53 8.19 4.51
CA ALA A 147 5.26 8.50 5.92
C ALA A 147 3.80 8.94 6.12
N LEU A 148 3.26 9.78 5.24
CA LEU A 148 1.87 10.21 5.29
C LEU A 148 0.92 9.03 5.13
N LEU A 149 1.14 8.15 4.16
CA LEU A 149 0.30 6.96 3.94
C LEU A 149 0.39 5.97 5.10
N VAL A 150 1.60 5.74 5.64
CA VAL A 150 1.80 4.82 6.77
C VAL A 150 1.09 5.35 8.01
N CYS A 151 1.35 6.61 8.38
CA CYS A 151 0.72 7.22 9.56
C CYS A 151 -0.80 7.39 9.36
N GLY A 152 -1.22 7.92 8.21
CA GLY A 152 -2.62 8.17 7.88
C GLY A 152 -3.43 6.89 7.77
N GLY A 153 -2.93 5.88 7.04
CA GLY A 153 -3.59 4.58 6.90
C GLY A 153 -3.70 3.84 8.23
N THR A 154 -2.65 3.86 9.04
CA THR A 154 -2.67 3.26 10.39
C THR A 154 -3.68 3.99 11.28
N ALA A 155 -3.64 5.32 11.34
CA ALA A 155 -4.56 6.12 12.14
C ALA A 155 -6.01 5.91 11.71
N LEU A 156 -6.28 5.93 10.41
CA LEU A 156 -7.60 5.71 9.83
C LEU A 156 -8.15 4.32 10.18
N PHE A 157 -7.31 3.29 10.08
CA PHE A 157 -7.68 1.92 10.45
C PHE A 157 -8.04 1.82 11.93
N TYR A 158 -7.18 2.30 12.84
CA TYR A 158 -7.46 2.20 14.28
C TYR A 158 -8.62 3.10 14.72
N HIS A 159 -8.83 4.25 14.07
CA HIS A 159 -10.02 5.08 14.31
C HIS A 159 -11.29 4.35 13.86
N GLY A 160 -11.27 3.75 12.67
CA GLY A 160 -12.38 2.93 12.17
C GLY A 160 -12.65 1.71 13.06
N LEU A 161 -11.59 1.09 13.60
CA LEU A 161 -11.70 -0.06 14.49
C LEU A 161 -12.43 0.26 15.80
N LYS A 162 -12.20 1.44 16.38
CA LYS A 162 -12.94 1.90 17.59
C LYS A 162 -14.44 2.01 17.30
N ARG A 163 -14.81 2.53 16.12
CA ARG A 163 -16.21 2.64 15.69
C ARG A 163 -16.84 1.27 15.48
N TYR A 164 -16.12 0.35 14.85
CA TYR A 164 -16.56 -1.02 14.62
C TYR A 164 -16.86 -1.75 15.94
N GLY A 165 -15.96 -1.66 16.93
CA GLY A 165 -16.19 -2.25 18.26
C GLY A 165 -17.41 -1.67 18.99
N SER A 166 -17.64 -0.36 18.87
CA SER A 166 -18.83 0.30 19.46
C SER A 166 -20.15 -0.10 18.80
N GLY A 167 -20.16 -0.39 17.49
CA GLY A 167 -21.34 -0.83 16.76
C GLY A 167 -21.75 -2.26 17.13
N ASN A 168 -20.77 -3.16 17.27
CA ASN A 168 -21.02 -4.56 17.61
C ASN A 168 -21.53 -4.73 19.07
N MET A 169 -21.06 -3.89 19.99
CA MET A 169 -21.54 -3.84 21.39
C MET A 169 -23.03 -3.47 21.51
N MET A 170 -23.59 -2.71 20.56
CA MET A 170 -25.02 -2.40 20.54
C MET A 170 -25.88 -3.55 20.01
N GLY A 171 -25.32 -4.46 19.21
CA GLY A 171 -26.01 -5.66 18.69
C GLY A 171 -26.18 -6.77 19.72
N MET A 172 -25.33 -6.84 20.75
CA MET A 172 -25.36 -7.88 21.79
C MET A 172 -26.38 -7.63 22.93
N ARG A 173 -27.21 -6.57 22.86
CA ARG A 173 -28.25 -6.24 23.87
C ARG A 173 -29.67 -6.65 23.46
N LYS A 174 -29.85 -7.81 22.81
CA LYS A 174 -31.18 -8.38 22.57
C LYS A 174 -31.22 -9.84 22.98
#